data_AF-A0A8H4QLI9-F1
#
_entry.id   AF-A0A8H4QLI9-F1
#
_cell.length_a   1.000
_cell.length_b   1.000
_cell.length_c   1.000
_cell.angle_alpha   90.00
_cell.angle_beta   90.00
_cell.angle_gamma   90.00
#
_symmetry.space_group_name_H-M   'P 1'
#
loop_
_entity.id
_entity.type
_entity.pdbx_description
1 polymer ?
#
loop_
_entity_poly.entity_id
_entity_poly.type
_entity_poly.pdbx_seq_one_letter_code
_entity_poly.pdbx_strand_id
1 'polypeptide(L)'
;MMLLPTHSKAEMVAQSRLHRTPGYLHAPYGSLLLTPARGGPKQKPIAVQKPHIQTFPVELRLEIFSHLELKPYVISHGVCKAWKQELPHAILHPIRRRMLDSCRTLRDMPGVWENCQFYVEDLKPFDRDTYINTLLEQYPVIPEEFVFWIREWPERLALEYMWPGLPFRPCVHEPFYNAVNWFGYFPHAPQLSAVMYYYWTPAVKFVPVLLIYRTADSTVWLIVDKDEPDLFGKVIELSTTREDVPTIIPHPEPEESDDDSSWEDDGRPLMISHPDWITFQVAEWSTFAQTGLKPRKIKALSTPAEVNLNAFCALYLPAPRWIDRSLQSSLAILQECGAGFE
;
A
#
# COMPACT_ATOMS: atom_id res chain seq x y z
N MET A 1 -11.25 -38.13 -31.73
CA MET A 1 -10.05 -38.98 -31.62
C MET A 1 -8.97 -38.39 -32.53
N MET A 2 -8.21 -37.43 -32.03
CA MET A 2 -6.99 -36.90 -32.65
C MET A 2 -6.06 -36.53 -31.50
N LEU A 3 -4.91 -37.19 -31.44
CA LEU A 3 -3.91 -37.07 -30.39
C LEU A 3 -2.97 -35.91 -30.73
N LEU A 4 -2.85 -34.94 -29.83
CA LEU A 4 -1.77 -33.96 -29.85
C LEU A 4 -0.61 -34.45 -28.96
N PRO A 5 0.66 -34.24 -29.33
CA PRO A 5 1.79 -34.76 -28.59
C PRO A 5 2.15 -33.88 -27.39
N THR A 6 2.44 -34.55 -26.28
CA THR A 6 3.04 -34.00 -25.08
C THR A 6 4.51 -33.68 -25.33
N HIS A 7 4.88 -32.39 -25.31
CA HIS A 7 6.29 -32.00 -25.27
C HIS A 7 6.83 -32.06 -23.84
N SER A 8 7.71 -33.04 -23.66
CA SER A 8 8.58 -33.29 -22.51
C SER A 8 9.44 -32.06 -22.18
N LYS A 9 9.44 -31.67 -20.89
CA LYS A 9 10.42 -30.78 -20.28
C LYS A 9 11.70 -31.58 -20.00
N ALA A 10 12.65 -31.53 -20.93
CA ALA A 10 14.05 -31.86 -20.66
C ALA A 10 14.94 -31.12 -21.67
N GLU A 11 16.07 -30.61 -21.17
CA GLU A 11 17.22 -30.07 -21.91
C GLU A 11 17.10 -28.63 -22.46
N MET A 12 17.61 -27.68 -21.68
CA MET A 12 18.64 -26.77 -22.22
C MET A 12 19.57 -26.22 -21.13
N VAL A 13 20.75 -26.86 -21.04
CA VAL A 13 22.09 -26.24 -21.03
C VAL A 13 22.28 -25.05 -20.06
N ALA A 14 22.89 -25.19 -18.88
CA ALA A 14 24.31 -25.48 -18.64
C ALA A 14 25.28 -24.63 -19.48
N GLN A 15 25.38 -23.32 -19.21
CA GLN A 15 26.58 -22.52 -19.52
C GLN A 15 26.57 -21.23 -18.69
N SER A 16 27.37 -21.16 -17.63
CA SER A 16 28.00 -19.92 -17.10
C SER A 16 28.79 -20.21 -15.83
N ARG A 17 29.90 -20.93 -15.99
CA ARG A 17 31.09 -20.76 -15.13
C ARG A 17 32.27 -20.62 -16.06
N LEU A 18 32.80 -19.41 -16.17
CA LEU A 18 34.23 -19.07 -16.09
C LEU A 18 34.52 -17.70 -16.71
N HIS A 19 35.37 -16.95 -16.01
CA HIS A 19 36.10 -15.75 -16.41
C HIS A 19 35.34 -14.42 -16.50
N ARG A 20 35.49 -13.61 -15.45
CA ARG A 20 36.07 -12.26 -15.59
C ARG A 20 36.91 -11.89 -14.35
N THR A 21 38.14 -11.52 -14.67
CA THR A 21 39.31 -11.22 -13.84
C THR A 21 39.21 -9.92 -13.04
N PRO A 22 39.99 -9.77 -11.94
CA PRO A 22 40.27 -8.49 -11.32
C PRO A 22 41.42 -7.79 -12.06
N GLY A 23 41.27 -6.50 -12.37
CA GLY A 23 42.32 -5.76 -13.07
C GLY A 23 41.98 -4.30 -13.32
N TYR A 24 42.00 -3.47 -12.27
CA TYR A 24 42.15 -2.03 -12.47
C TYR A 24 43.64 -1.72 -12.62
N LEU A 25 44.06 -1.66 -13.89
CA LEU A 25 45.35 -1.13 -14.31
C LEU A 25 45.38 0.38 -14.04
N HIS A 26 46.33 0.80 -13.22
CA HIS A 26 46.77 2.19 -13.14
C HIS A 26 47.23 2.66 -14.53
N ALA A 27 46.55 3.66 -15.08
CA ALA A 27 47.07 4.40 -16.22
C ALA A 27 48.21 5.33 -15.75
N PRO A 28 49.41 5.27 -16.36
CA PRO A 28 50.46 6.24 -16.10
C PRO A 28 50.10 7.54 -16.83
N TYR A 29 49.77 8.58 -16.06
CA TYR A 29 49.71 9.93 -16.60
C TYR A 29 51.12 10.37 -17.00
N GLY A 30 51.36 10.37 -18.31
CA GLY A 30 52.54 10.98 -18.93
C GLY A 30 52.56 12.47 -18.64
N SER A 31 53.53 12.89 -17.83
CA SER A 31 53.83 14.28 -17.54
C SER A 31 54.54 14.90 -18.74
N LEU A 32 53.78 15.53 -19.64
CA LEU A 32 54.32 16.40 -20.68
C LEU A 32 54.64 17.76 -20.05
N LEU A 33 55.92 17.96 -19.74
CA LEU A 33 56.51 19.24 -19.35
C LEU A 33 56.41 20.25 -20.50
N LEU A 34 55.28 20.95 -20.59
CA LEU A 34 55.16 22.17 -21.39
C LEU A 34 55.73 23.34 -20.58
N THR A 35 56.82 23.91 -21.09
CA THR A 35 57.46 25.13 -20.58
C THR A 35 56.50 26.32 -20.56
N PRO A 36 56.47 27.13 -19.48
CA PRO A 36 55.58 28.28 -19.38
C PRO A 36 56.08 29.42 -20.28
N ALA A 37 55.34 29.68 -21.37
CA ALA A 37 55.50 30.90 -22.15
C ALA A 37 55.05 32.12 -21.32
N ARG A 38 55.93 33.13 -21.28
CA ARG A 38 55.77 34.41 -20.59
C ARG A 38 54.46 35.14 -20.94
N GLY A 39 53.73 35.54 -19.90
CA GLY A 39 53.30 36.94 -19.76
C GLY A 39 52.05 37.43 -20.49
N GLY A 40 51.05 36.58 -20.75
CA GLY A 40 49.72 37.04 -21.12
C GLY A 40 48.93 37.53 -19.88
N PRO A 41 48.10 38.60 -19.98
CA PRO A 41 47.24 39.02 -18.88
C PRO A 41 46.34 37.84 -18.47
N LYS A 42 46.40 37.49 -17.18
CA LYS A 42 45.59 36.40 -16.59
C LYS A 42 44.10 36.72 -16.75
N GLN A 43 43.48 36.26 -17.83
CA GLN A 43 42.03 36.26 -17.95
C GLN A 43 41.50 35.39 -16.81
N LYS A 44 40.79 36.01 -15.86
CA LYS A 44 40.05 35.26 -14.85
C LYS A 44 39.07 34.35 -15.62
N PRO A 45 39.07 33.03 -15.39
CA PRO A 45 38.11 32.15 -16.03
C PRO A 45 36.71 32.68 -15.73
N ILE A 46 35.96 33.00 -16.78
CA ILE A 46 34.55 33.40 -16.68
C ILE A 46 33.83 32.21 -16.07
N ALA A 47 33.44 32.34 -14.79
CA ALA A 47 32.68 31.30 -14.12
C ALA A 47 31.35 31.16 -14.86
N VAL A 48 31.19 30.05 -15.58
CA VAL A 48 29.91 29.67 -16.17
C VAL A 48 28.94 29.48 -15.01
N GLN A 49 28.03 30.43 -14.82
CA GLN A 49 26.97 30.29 -13.83
C GLN A 49 26.13 29.08 -14.22
N LYS A 50 26.03 28.12 -13.32
CA LYS A 50 25.10 26.99 -13.52
C LYS A 50 23.69 27.57 -13.57
N PRO A 51 22.87 27.19 -14.57
CA PRO A 51 21.50 27.65 -14.65
C PRO A 51 20.78 27.29 -13.35
N HIS A 52 20.20 28.30 -12.72
CA HIS A 52 19.42 28.14 -11.49
C HIS A 52 17.95 28.05 -11.89
N ILE A 53 17.18 27.15 -11.28
CA ILE A 53 15.75 26.96 -11.62
C ILE A 53 14.91 28.26 -11.63
N GLN A 54 15.30 29.26 -10.83
CA GLN A 54 14.63 30.58 -10.81
C GLN A 54 14.85 31.41 -12.08
N THR A 55 15.80 31.05 -12.94
CA THR A 55 16.01 31.72 -14.23
C THR A 55 15.06 31.23 -15.31
N PHE A 56 14.34 30.12 -15.10
CA PHE A 56 13.32 29.67 -16.05
C PHE A 56 12.08 30.55 -15.99
N PRO A 57 11.29 30.67 -17.08
CA PRO A 57 9.93 31.19 -17.03
C PRO A 57 9.06 30.46 -16.00
N VAL A 58 8.04 31.14 -15.46
CA VAL A 58 7.19 30.59 -14.39
C VAL A 58 6.45 29.33 -14.85
N GLU A 59 6.03 29.28 -16.11
CA GLU A 59 5.32 28.15 -16.70
C GLU A 59 6.17 26.88 -16.66
N LEU A 60 7.46 26.98 -16.99
CA LEU A 60 8.39 25.85 -16.92
C LEU A 60 8.66 25.43 -15.47
N ARG A 61 8.68 26.37 -14.52
CA ARG A 61 8.82 26.01 -13.09
C ARG A 61 7.59 25.26 -12.58
N LEU A 62 6.38 25.73 -12.93
CA LEU A 62 5.14 25.06 -12.57
C LEU A 62 5.02 23.66 -13.18
N GLU A 63 5.46 23.50 -14.43
CA GLU A 63 5.55 22.19 -15.09
C GLU A 63 6.58 21.28 -14.39
N ILE A 64 7.75 21.79 -14.01
CA ILE A 64 8.70 21.00 -13.20
C ILE A 64 8.05 20.57 -11.87
N PHE A 65 7.31 21.46 -11.22
CA PHE A 65 6.63 21.18 -9.97
C PHE A 65 5.48 20.17 -10.10
N SER A 66 4.78 20.10 -11.23
CA SER A 66 3.71 19.10 -11.45
C SER A 66 4.24 17.66 -11.52
N HIS A 67 5.50 17.49 -11.92
CA HIS A 67 6.17 16.19 -11.99
C HIS A 67 6.86 15.76 -10.70
N LEU A 68 6.88 16.62 -9.67
CA LEU A 68 7.44 16.22 -8.38
C LEU A 68 6.53 15.18 -7.71
N GLU A 69 7.15 14.10 -7.24
CA GLU A 69 6.54 13.19 -6.27
C GLU A 69 6.20 13.94 -4.97
N LEU A 70 5.32 13.35 -4.16
CA LEU A 70 4.82 13.97 -2.94
C LEU A 70 5.93 14.45 -1.99
N LYS A 71 6.95 13.62 -1.70
CA LYS A 71 8.01 13.96 -0.74
C LYS A 71 8.88 15.13 -1.25
N PRO A 72 9.46 15.11 -2.47
CA PRO A 72 10.11 16.28 -3.06
C PRO A 72 9.21 17.52 -3.10
N TYR A 73 7.92 17.36 -3.38
CA TYR A 73 6.97 18.47 -3.40
C TYR A 73 6.79 19.12 -2.02
N VAL A 74 6.61 18.32 -0.96
CA VAL A 74 6.54 18.82 0.42
C VAL A 74 7.82 19.54 0.82
N ILE A 75 8.99 18.98 0.51
CA ILE A 75 10.30 19.60 0.80
C ILE A 75 10.46 20.93 0.05
N SER A 76 10.02 20.98 -1.22
CA SER A 76 10.08 22.16 -2.08
C SER A 76 9.38 23.37 -1.46
N HIS A 77 8.33 23.13 -0.67
CA HIS A 77 7.60 24.18 0.05
C HIS A 77 8.45 24.91 1.11
N GLY A 78 9.57 24.33 1.54
CA GLY A 78 10.52 24.89 2.50
C GLY A 78 11.77 25.54 1.88
N VAL A 79 11.97 25.47 0.56
CA VAL A 79 13.22 25.91 -0.09
C VAL A 79 13.38 27.43 -0.07
N CYS A 80 12.40 28.18 -0.57
CA CYS A 80 12.41 29.65 -0.52
C CYS A 80 11.00 30.24 -0.63
N LYS A 81 10.86 31.54 -0.34
CA LYS A 81 9.55 32.24 -0.39
C LYS A 81 8.90 32.20 -1.78
N ALA A 82 9.70 32.30 -2.85
CA ALA A 82 9.19 32.25 -4.22
C ALA A 82 8.56 30.89 -4.54
N TRP A 83 9.25 29.78 -4.22
CA TRP A 83 8.71 28.44 -4.43
C TRP A 83 7.45 28.18 -3.62
N LYS A 84 7.42 28.64 -2.36
CA LYS A 84 6.23 28.54 -1.50
C LYS A 84 5.01 29.23 -2.12
N GLN A 85 5.21 30.33 -2.85
CA GLN A 85 4.14 31.06 -3.55
C GLN A 85 3.75 30.37 -4.86
N GLU A 86 4.70 29.78 -5.59
CA GLU A 86 4.46 29.18 -6.90
C GLU A 86 3.87 27.77 -6.84
N LEU A 87 4.35 26.93 -5.91
CA LEU A 87 3.94 25.52 -5.80
C LEU A 87 2.42 25.31 -5.81
N PRO A 88 1.59 26.06 -5.05
CA PRO A 88 0.13 25.90 -5.09
C PRO A 88 -0.51 26.04 -6.49
N HIS A 89 0.17 26.70 -7.43
CA HIS A 89 -0.29 26.89 -8.80
C HIS A 89 0.12 25.75 -9.75
N ALA A 90 0.97 24.82 -9.33
CA ALA A 90 1.34 23.66 -10.12
C ALA A 90 0.14 22.71 -10.27
N ILE A 91 -0.07 22.18 -11.48
CA ILE A 91 -1.15 21.25 -11.78
C ILE A 91 -0.72 19.84 -11.34
N LEU A 92 -1.09 19.46 -10.12
CA LEU A 92 -0.78 18.14 -9.59
C LEU A 92 -1.79 17.09 -10.04
N HIS A 93 -1.33 15.83 -10.11
CA HIS A 93 -2.23 14.69 -10.18
C HIS A 93 -3.26 14.76 -9.03
N PRO A 94 -4.56 14.48 -9.28
CA PRO A 94 -5.60 14.60 -8.26
C PRO A 94 -5.29 13.81 -6.98
N ILE A 95 -4.81 12.57 -7.11
CA ILE A 95 -4.43 11.72 -5.97
C ILE A 95 -3.29 12.35 -5.17
N ARG A 96 -2.24 12.84 -5.85
CA ARG A 96 -1.10 13.50 -5.19
C ARG A 96 -1.54 14.77 -4.46
N ARG A 97 -2.48 15.53 -5.03
CA ARG A 97 -3.08 16.70 -4.36
C ARG A 97 -3.83 16.29 -3.09
N ARG A 98 -4.65 15.24 -3.15
CA ARG A 98 -5.36 14.70 -1.97
C ARG A 98 -4.38 14.25 -0.89
N MET A 99 -3.34 13.48 -1.25
CA MET A 99 -2.30 13.04 -0.30
C MET A 99 -1.54 14.22 0.32
N LEU A 100 -1.25 15.27 -0.47
CA LEU A 100 -0.63 16.50 0.03
C LEU A 100 -1.53 17.23 1.03
N ASP A 101 -2.81 17.32 0.74
CA ASP A 101 -3.78 17.93 1.65
C ASP A 101 -3.93 17.09 2.93
N SER A 102 -3.95 15.76 2.83
CA SER A 102 -3.86 14.87 3.99
C SER A 102 -2.60 15.15 4.81
N CYS A 103 -1.42 15.23 4.19
CA CYS A 103 -0.17 15.54 4.88
C CYS A 103 -0.20 16.89 5.62
N ARG A 104 -0.89 17.90 5.06
CA ARG A 104 -1.09 19.20 5.72
C ARG A 104 -2.01 19.07 6.93
N THR A 105 -3.13 18.37 6.79
CA THR A 105 -4.06 18.09 7.89
C THR A 105 -3.35 17.34 9.03
N LEU A 106 -2.58 16.31 8.72
CA LEU A 106 -1.82 15.53 9.72
C LEU A 106 -0.77 16.38 10.45
N ARG A 107 -0.10 17.28 9.74
CA ARG A 107 0.89 18.18 10.36
C ARG A 107 0.25 19.06 11.44
N ASP A 108 -0.97 19.50 11.20
CA ASP A 108 -1.69 20.44 12.06
C ASP A 108 -2.49 19.73 13.17
N MET A 109 -2.48 18.39 13.18
CA MET A 109 -3.19 17.54 14.14
C MET A 109 -2.32 17.29 15.41
N PRO A 110 -2.83 17.55 16.62
CA PRO A 110 -2.07 17.37 17.86
C PRO A 110 -1.62 15.93 18.09
N GLY A 111 -0.38 15.72 18.54
CA GLY A 111 0.14 14.40 18.95
C GLY A 111 0.62 13.50 17.79
N VAL A 112 0.31 13.84 16.53
CA VAL A 112 0.71 13.02 15.37
C VAL A 112 2.22 12.85 15.30
N TRP A 113 2.99 13.92 15.48
CA TRP A 113 4.45 13.87 15.34
C TRP A 113 5.14 13.11 16.44
N GLU A 114 4.69 13.30 17.67
CA GLU A 114 5.13 12.53 18.82
C GLU A 114 4.91 11.05 18.54
N ASN A 115 3.74 10.70 18.01
CA ASN A 115 3.37 9.31 17.76
C ASN A 115 4.16 8.70 16.60
N CYS A 116 4.41 9.48 15.54
CA CYS A 116 5.22 9.06 14.41
C CYS A 116 6.65 8.67 14.83
N GLN A 117 7.23 9.34 15.83
CA GLN A 117 8.62 9.07 16.25
C GLN A 117 8.83 7.68 16.84
N PHE A 118 7.79 7.03 17.37
CA PHE A 118 7.95 5.77 18.10
C PHE A 118 8.32 4.57 17.23
N TYR A 119 7.89 4.55 15.97
CA TYR A 119 8.16 3.44 15.06
C TYR A 119 9.22 3.79 14.00
N VAL A 120 9.81 4.99 14.04
CA VAL A 120 10.88 5.38 13.08
C VAL A 120 12.08 4.44 13.19
N GLU A 121 12.41 3.98 14.40
CA GLU A 121 13.50 3.03 14.63
C GLU A 121 13.21 1.63 14.08
N ASP A 122 11.92 1.29 13.89
CA ASP A 122 11.47 0.00 13.37
C ASP A 122 11.31 -0.02 11.83
N LEU A 123 11.40 1.14 11.18
CA LEU A 123 11.31 1.26 9.72
C LEU A 123 12.49 0.52 9.07
N LYS A 124 12.15 -0.45 8.22
CA LYS A 124 13.14 -1.19 7.42
C LYS A 124 13.23 -0.59 6.02
N PRO A 125 14.37 -0.75 5.33
CA PRO A 125 14.43 -0.51 3.89
C PRO A 125 13.31 -1.28 3.20
N PHE A 126 12.48 -0.57 2.44
CA PHE A 126 11.29 -1.12 1.80
C PHE A 126 11.35 -0.84 0.30
N ASP A 127 11.40 -1.90 -0.50
CA ASP A 127 11.37 -1.80 -1.95
C ASP A 127 9.92 -1.70 -2.42
N ARG A 128 9.49 -0.46 -2.64
CA ARG A 128 8.13 -0.08 -3.02
C ARG A 128 7.72 -0.68 -4.37
N ASP A 129 8.63 -0.73 -5.33
CA ASP A 129 8.31 -1.23 -6.68
C ASP A 129 8.25 -2.76 -6.70
N THR A 130 9.17 -3.44 -6.01
CA THR A 130 9.08 -4.89 -5.84
C THR A 130 7.78 -5.28 -5.15
N TYR A 131 7.34 -4.52 -4.13
CA TYR A 131 6.05 -4.76 -3.46
C TYR A 131 4.85 -4.66 -4.41
N ILE A 132 4.75 -3.55 -5.16
CA ILE A 132 3.65 -3.37 -6.14
C ILE A 132 3.70 -4.44 -7.23
N ASN A 133 4.87 -4.76 -7.77
CA ASN A 133 5.02 -5.78 -8.81
C ASN A 133 4.60 -7.16 -8.29
N THR A 134 4.95 -7.53 -7.05
CA THR A 134 4.54 -8.79 -6.43
C THR A 134 3.02 -8.86 -6.25
N LEU A 135 2.35 -7.74 -5.96
CA LEU A 135 0.88 -7.70 -5.93
C LEU A 135 0.27 -7.83 -7.33
N LEU A 136 0.87 -7.17 -8.33
CA LEU A 136 0.42 -7.25 -9.73
C LEU A 136 0.61 -8.64 -10.35
N GLU A 137 1.61 -9.39 -9.89
CA GLU A 137 1.79 -10.81 -10.24
C GLU A 137 0.66 -11.69 -9.71
N GLN A 138 0.05 -11.34 -8.57
CA GLN A 138 -1.07 -12.07 -7.98
C GLN A 138 -2.41 -11.67 -8.62
N TYR A 139 -2.60 -10.38 -8.92
CA TYR A 139 -3.80 -9.88 -9.59
C TYR A 139 -3.47 -8.64 -10.44
N PRO A 140 -3.94 -8.57 -11.69
CA PRO A 140 -3.38 -7.66 -12.70
C PRO A 140 -3.69 -6.17 -12.49
N VAL A 141 -4.53 -5.81 -11.51
CA VAL A 141 -4.99 -4.44 -11.28
C VAL A 141 -5.02 -4.13 -9.78
N ILE A 142 -4.54 -2.95 -9.39
CA ILE A 142 -4.56 -2.46 -8.01
C ILE A 142 -5.11 -1.04 -8.04
N PRO A 143 -5.92 -0.62 -7.05
CA PRO A 143 -6.41 0.76 -6.95
C PRO A 143 -5.28 1.78 -7.03
N GLU A 144 -5.46 2.80 -7.88
CA GLU A 144 -4.40 3.77 -8.18
C GLU A 144 -3.97 4.55 -6.92
N GLU A 145 -4.92 4.91 -6.07
CA GLU A 145 -4.70 5.57 -4.79
C GLU A 145 -3.77 4.77 -3.87
N PHE A 146 -3.95 3.46 -3.83
CA PHE A 146 -3.10 2.57 -3.04
C PHE A 146 -1.69 2.50 -3.61
N VAL A 147 -1.54 2.44 -4.94
CA VAL A 147 -0.23 2.46 -5.62
C VAL A 147 0.51 3.77 -5.34
N PHE A 148 -0.16 4.91 -5.50
CA PHE A 148 0.42 6.23 -5.18
C PHE A 148 0.83 6.31 -3.71
N TRP A 149 0.00 5.79 -2.80
CA TRP A 149 0.30 5.76 -1.39
C TRP A 149 1.55 4.92 -1.08
N ILE A 150 1.66 3.69 -1.59
CA ILE A 150 2.86 2.85 -1.42
C ILE A 150 4.12 3.56 -1.95
N ARG A 151 4.02 4.15 -3.14
CA ARG A 151 5.16 4.75 -3.84
C ARG A 151 5.61 6.08 -3.28
N GLU A 152 4.69 6.94 -2.87
CA GLU A 152 4.99 8.35 -2.58
C GLU A 152 4.76 8.74 -1.12
N TRP A 153 3.96 7.98 -0.35
CA TRP A 153 3.66 8.36 1.03
C TRP A 153 4.95 8.41 1.87
N PRO A 154 5.11 9.46 2.71
CA PRO A 154 6.24 9.50 3.64
C PRO A 154 6.07 8.38 4.67
N GLU A 155 7.00 7.42 4.67
CA GLU A 155 7.00 6.27 5.61
C GLU A 155 6.92 6.68 7.09
N ARG A 156 7.44 7.86 7.43
CA ARG A 156 7.38 8.44 8.79
C ARG A 156 6.01 9.03 9.16
N LEU A 157 5.08 9.06 8.22
CA LEU A 157 3.69 9.50 8.39
C LEU A 157 2.71 8.34 8.21
N ALA A 158 3.19 7.10 8.15
CA ALA A 158 2.32 5.94 8.01
C ALA A 158 1.90 5.45 9.40
N LEU A 159 0.65 5.02 9.56
CA LEU A 159 0.22 4.42 10.82
C LEU A 159 0.98 3.10 11.08
N GLU A 160 1.32 2.85 12.34
CA GLU A 160 2.20 1.74 12.74
C GLU A 160 1.69 0.37 12.23
N TYR A 161 0.37 0.19 12.23
CA TYR A 161 -0.29 -1.03 11.81
C TYR A 161 -0.62 -1.09 10.31
N MET A 162 -0.16 -0.11 9.51
CA MET A 162 -0.58 0.02 8.11
C MET A 162 0.56 0.27 7.14
N TRP A 163 1.84 0.27 7.53
CA TRP A 163 2.96 0.46 6.59
C TRP A 163 3.64 -0.87 6.25
N PRO A 164 3.78 -1.24 4.96
CA PRO A 164 4.47 -2.49 4.60
C PRO A 164 5.95 -2.53 4.99
N GLY A 165 6.60 -1.36 5.14
CA GLY A 165 7.98 -1.28 5.61
C GLY A 165 8.16 -1.48 7.12
N LEU A 166 7.08 -1.70 7.86
CA LEU A 166 7.10 -2.07 9.28
C LEU A 166 6.96 -3.59 9.44
N PRO A 167 7.54 -4.18 10.51
CA PRO A 167 7.45 -5.61 10.74
C PRO A 167 6.01 -6.06 11.03
N PHE A 168 5.69 -7.30 10.67
CA PHE A 168 4.49 -7.98 11.14
C PHE A 168 4.55 -8.18 12.66
N ARG A 169 3.88 -7.28 13.38
CA ARG A 169 3.74 -7.36 14.84
C ARG A 169 2.32 -7.02 15.26
N PRO A 170 1.83 -7.61 16.36
CA PRO A 170 0.68 -7.07 17.06
C PRO A 170 1.01 -5.65 17.54
N CYS A 171 0.25 -4.68 17.05
CA CYS A 171 0.20 -3.34 17.60
C CYS A 171 -0.81 -3.38 18.74
N VAL A 172 -0.29 -3.29 19.97
CA VAL A 172 -1.11 -3.26 21.19
C VAL A 172 -1.20 -1.81 21.65
N HIS A 173 -2.26 -1.13 21.25
CA HIS A 173 -2.66 0.13 21.88
C HIS A 173 -3.72 -0.17 22.93
N GLU A 174 -3.31 -0.30 24.18
CA GLU A 174 -4.25 -0.36 25.30
C GLU A 174 -5.11 0.92 25.34
N PRO A 175 -6.43 0.83 25.59
CA PRO A 175 -7.21 -0.40 25.82
C PRO A 175 -7.83 -1.06 24.57
N PHE A 176 -7.77 -0.42 23.40
CA PHE A 176 -8.78 -0.65 22.35
C PHE A 176 -8.29 -1.25 21.03
N TYR A 177 -6.98 -1.25 20.73
CA TYR A 177 -6.51 -1.75 19.43
C TYR A 177 -5.47 -2.84 19.62
N ASN A 178 -5.88 -4.08 19.43
CA ASN A 178 -4.99 -5.18 19.07
C ASN A 178 -5.01 -5.31 17.56
N ALA A 179 -4.31 -4.42 16.85
CA ALA A 179 -4.22 -4.46 15.40
C ALA A 179 -3.00 -5.28 14.97
N VAL A 180 -3.03 -5.84 13.76
CA VAL A 180 -1.86 -6.47 13.15
C VAL A 180 -1.61 -5.86 11.79
N ASN A 181 -0.35 -5.46 11.56
CA ASN A 181 0.09 -4.97 10.26
C ASN A 181 0.23 -6.11 9.26
N TRP A 182 -0.85 -6.45 8.55
CA TRP A 182 -0.82 -7.54 7.58
C TRP A 182 0.03 -7.25 6.35
N PHE A 183 0.28 -5.98 6.03
CA PHE A 183 1.17 -5.63 4.93
C PHE A 183 2.62 -6.04 5.15
N GLY A 184 3.05 -6.14 6.41
CA GLY A 184 4.40 -6.58 6.78
C GLY A 184 4.56 -8.10 6.93
N TYR A 185 3.49 -8.90 6.68
CA TYR A 185 3.49 -10.34 6.95
C TYR A 185 4.50 -11.13 6.13
N PHE A 186 4.67 -10.76 4.85
CA PHE A 186 5.61 -11.39 3.94
C PHE A 186 6.74 -10.44 3.56
N PRO A 187 7.94 -10.96 3.23
CA PRO A 187 9.10 -10.13 2.91
C PRO A 187 8.94 -9.29 1.63
N HIS A 188 7.99 -9.64 0.76
CA HIS A 188 7.83 -8.99 -0.55
C HIS A 188 6.47 -8.30 -0.73
N ALA A 189 5.35 -8.98 -0.45
CA ALA A 189 4.01 -8.39 -0.42
C ALA A 189 3.03 -9.34 0.29
N PRO A 190 1.94 -8.84 0.90
CA PRO A 190 0.88 -9.69 1.42
C PRO A 190 0.26 -10.54 0.31
N GLN A 191 -0.30 -11.67 0.72
CA GLN A 191 -1.09 -12.50 -0.19
C GLN A 191 -2.48 -11.88 -0.36
N LEU A 192 -2.94 -11.78 -1.61
CA LEU A 192 -4.34 -11.47 -1.89
C LEU A 192 -5.24 -12.56 -1.32
N SER A 193 -6.30 -12.13 -0.65
CA SER A 193 -7.37 -12.98 -0.13
C SER A 193 -8.59 -12.87 -1.02
N ALA A 194 -9.59 -13.71 -0.75
CA ALA A 194 -10.91 -13.59 -1.33
C ALA A 194 -11.93 -13.54 -0.20
N VAL A 195 -12.86 -12.60 -0.28
CA VAL A 195 -14.01 -12.52 0.62
C VAL A 195 -15.25 -12.85 -0.17
N MET A 196 -16.21 -13.46 0.51
CA MET A 196 -17.50 -13.75 -0.06
C MET A 196 -18.25 -12.42 -0.20
N TYR A 197 -18.58 -12.07 -1.44
CA TYR A 197 -19.51 -11.01 -1.76
C TYR A 197 -20.79 -11.73 -2.15
N TYR A 198 -21.94 -11.32 -1.59
CA TYR A 198 -23.27 -11.88 -1.88
C TYR A 198 -23.77 -13.02 -0.97
N TYR A 199 -25.03 -12.90 -0.51
CA TYR A 199 -25.78 -14.00 0.14
C TYR A 199 -27.25 -14.15 -0.30
N TRP A 200 -27.80 -13.20 -1.08
CA TRP A 200 -29.24 -13.20 -1.45
C TRP A 200 -29.57 -13.88 -2.79
N THR A 201 -28.60 -14.55 -3.43
CA THR A 201 -28.78 -15.29 -4.67
C THR A 201 -28.02 -16.60 -4.51
N PRO A 202 -28.47 -17.67 -5.18
CA PRO A 202 -27.77 -18.94 -5.17
C PRO A 202 -26.34 -18.87 -5.75
N ALA A 203 -25.95 -17.77 -6.40
CA ALA A 203 -24.61 -17.56 -6.93
C ALA A 203 -23.74 -16.83 -5.90
N VAL A 204 -22.94 -17.59 -5.15
CA VAL A 204 -21.90 -17.02 -4.29
C VAL A 204 -20.79 -16.42 -5.17
N LYS A 205 -20.50 -15.12 -5.00
CA LYS A 205 -19.36 -14.46 -5.64
C LYS A 205 -18.22 -14.30 -4.64
N PHE A 206 -17.00 -14.40 -5.13
CA PHE A 206 -15.80 -14.10 -4.36
C PHE A 206 -15.10 -12.93 -5.01
N VAL A 207 -14.79 -11.90 -4.20
CA VAL A 207 -14.05 -10.72 -4.66
C VAL A 207 -12.63 -10.75 -4.10
N PRO A 208 -11.60 -10.49 -4.92
CA PRO A 208 -10.23 -10.36 -4.45
C PRO A 208 -10.06 -9.12 -3.56
N VAL A 209 -9.37 -9.30 -2.44
CA VAL A 209 -9.15 -8.27 -1.41
C VAL A 209 -7.76 -8.33 -0.81
N LEU A 210 -7.30 -7.19 -0.31
CA LEU A 210 -6.13 -7.07 0.56
C LEU A 210 -6.58 -6.89 2.00
N LEU A 211 -6.10 -7.74 2.91
CA LEU A 211 -6.27 -7.54 4.34
C LEU A 211 -5.35 -6.41 4.79
N ILE A 212 -5.93 -5.35 5.37
CA ILE A 212 -5.17 -4.19 5.84
C ILE A 212 -4.74 -4.41 7.29
N TYR A 213 -5.72 -4.44 8.19
CA TYR A 213 -5.55 -4.80 9.59
C TYR A 213 -6.77 -5.58 10.10
N ARG A 214 -6.59 -6.27 11.21
CA ARG A 214 -7.65 -6.96 11.93
C ARG A 214 -7.51 -6.69 13.42
N THR A 215 -8.62 -6.40 14.09
CA THR A 215 -8.73 -6.26 15.54
C THR A 215 -9.53 -7.44 16.13
N ALA A 216 -9.87 -7.34 17.41
CA ALA A 216 -10.75 -8.33 18.06
C ALA A 216 -12.22 -8.22 17.61
N ASP A 217 -12.60 -7.06 17.10
CA ASP A 217 -13.98 -6.63 16.85
C ASP A 217 -14.20 -6.09 15.43
N SER A 218 -13.16 -5.97 14.60
CA SER A 218 -13.28 -5.58 13.20
C SER A 218 -12.21 -6.18 12.30
N THR A 219 -12.54 -6.30 11.01
CA THR A 219 -11.59 -6.68 9.95
C THR A 219 -11.72 -5.70 8.80
N VAL A 220 -10.59 -5.17 8.34
CA VAL A 220 -10.57 -4.12 7.33
C VAL A 220 -9.92 -4.59 6.03
N TRP A 221 -10.67 -4.48 4.95
CA TRP A 221 -10.34 -5.00 3.62
C TRP A 221 -10.24 -3.86 2.60
N LEU A 222 -9.22 -3.89 1.73
CA LEU A 222 -9.18 -3.10 0.51
C LEU A 222 -9.65 -3.97 -0.67
N ILE A 223 -10.69 -3.52 -1.38
CA ILE A 223 -11.21 -4.26 -2.53
C ILE A 223 -10.37 -3.96 -3.77
N VAL A 224 -9.91 -5.00 -4.46
CA VAL A 224 -9.11 -4.88 -5.69
C VAL A 224 -9.81 -5.46 -6.92
N ASP A 225 -11.08 -5.87 -6.79
CA ASP A 225 -11.85 -6.45 -7.89
C ASP A 225 -12.25 -5.40 -8.93
N LYS A 226 -11.56 -5.38 -10.07
CA LYS A 226 -11.86 -4.44 -11.15
C LYS A 226 -13.18 -4.76 -11.87
N ASP A 227 -13.66 -5.99 -11.75
CA ASP A 227 -14.88 -6.45 -12.41
C ASP A 227 -16.13 -6.02 -11.61
N GLU A 228 -15.92 -5.47 -10.40
CA GLU A 228 -16.92 -4.83 -9.55
C GLU A 228 -16.58 -3.33 -9.37
N PRO A 229 -16.91 -2.47 -10.35
CA PRO A 229 -16.50 -1.07 -10.35
C PRO A 229 -17.05 -0.28 -9.15
N ASP A 230 -18.20 -0.69 -8.61
CA ASP A 230 -18.79 -0.06 -7.43
C ASP A 230 -18.07 -0.42 -6.13
N LEU A 231 -17.25 -1.47 -6.13
CA LEU A 231 -16.43 -1.87 -4.98
C LEU A 231 -14.95 -1.55 -5.17
N PHE A 232 -14.46 -1.53 -6.41
CA PHE A 232 -13.04 -1.37 -6.72
C PHE A 232 -12.44 -0.13 -6.03
N GLY A 233 -11.40 -0.33 -5.24
CA GLY A 233 -10.70 0.74 -4.52
C GLY A 233 -11.32 1.15 -3.18
N LYS A 234 -12.54 0.68 -2.86
CA LYS A 234 -13.16 0.94 -1.56
C LYS A 234 -12.44 0.17 -0.45
N VAL A 235 -12.47 0.77 0.74
CA VAL A 235 -12.06 0.11 1.98
C VAL A 235 -13.30 -0.22 2.78
N ILE A 236 -13.44 -1.48 3.18
CA ILE A 236 -14.58 -1.98 3.94
C ILE A 236 -14.09 -2.49 5.28
N GLU A 237 -14.65 -1.92 6.35
CA GLU A 237 -14.50 -2.41 7.70
C GLU A 237 -15.75 -3.20 8.08
N LEU A 238 -15.54 -4.47 8.42
CA LEU A 238 -16.57 -5.39 8.88
C LEU A 238 -16.42 -5.58 10.37
N SER A 239 -17.45 -5.23 11.15
CA SER A 239 -17.47 -5.60 12.56
C SER A 239 -17.56 -7.11 12.72
N THR A 240 -16.72 -7.67 13.57
CA THR A 240 -16.72 -9.09 13.93
C THR A 240 -17.42 -9.23 15.27
N THR A 241 -18.74 -9.41 15.26
CA THR A 241 -19.40 -9.94 16.46
C THR A 241 -18.96 -11.39 16.65
N ARG A 242 -19.12 -11.94 17.86
CA ARG A 242 -18.60 -13.28 18.22
C ARG A 242 -19.12 -14.43 17.36
N GLU A 243 -20.19 -14.21 16.59
CA GLU A 243 -20.88 -15.25 15.82
C GLU A 243 -20.72 -15.11 14.30
N ASP A 244 -20.24 -13.95 13.81
CA ASP A 244 -20.15 -13.66 12.39
C ASP A 244 -18.81 -14.08 11.77
N VAL A 245 -18.89 -14.61 10.55
CA VAL A 245 -17.69 -14.92 9.76
C VAL A 245 -17.18 -13.61 9.14
N PRO A 246 -15.97 -13.12 9.49
CA PRO A 246 -15.42 -11.83 9.04
C PRO A 246 -15.10 -11.74 7.54
N THR A 247 -15.50 -12.75 6.78
CA THR A 247 -15.18 -12.94 5.36
C THR A 247 -16.37 -12.71 4.45
N ILE A 248 -17.46 -12.11 4.94
CA ILE A 248 -18.68 -11.86 4.17
C ILE A 248 -18.92 -10.35 4.08
N ILE A 249 -18.88 -9.80 2.87
CA ILE A 249 -19.30 -8.42 2.60
C ILE A 249 -20.80 -8.43 2.32
N PRO A 250 -21.64 -7.77 3.15
CA PRO A 250 -23.05 -7.65 2.89
C PRO A 250 -23.29 -6.77 1.66
N HIS A 251 -24.29 -7.12 0.85
CA HIS A 251 -24.75 -6.25 -0.22
C HIS A 251 -25.50 -5.06 0.41
N PRO A 252 -25.27 -3.81 -0.02
CA PRO A 252 -26.12 -2.70 0.40
C PRO A 252 -27.55 -3.02 -0.01
N GLU A 253 -28.48 -3.13 0.94
CA GLU A 253 -29.87 -3.32 0.56
C GLU A 253 -30.28 -2.15 -0.35
N PRO A 254 -31.01 -2.42 -1.44
CA PRO A 254 -31.66 -1.33 -2.15
C PRO A 254 -32.49 -0.56 -1.11
N GLU A 255 -32.51 0.77 -1.18
CA GLU A 255 -33.28 1.66 -0.28
C GLU A 255 -34.81 1.49 -0.46
N GLU A 256 -35.26 0.27 -0.72
CA GLU A 256 -36.62 -0.12 -1.07
C GLU A 256 -37.36 -0.56 0.19
N SER A 257 -37.98 0.41 0.85
CA SER A 257 -39.43 0.47 1.01
C SER A 257 -39.77 1.39 2.18
N ASP A 258 -40.73 2.29 1.96
CA ASP A 258 -41.34 3.17 2.98
C ASP A 258 -42.16 2.37 4.02
N ASP A 259 -41.83 1.10 4.27
CA ASP A 259 -42.51 0.28 5.26
C ASP A 259 -41.95 0.64 6.64
N ASP A 260 -42.73 1.42 7.40
CA ASP A 260 -42.50 1.89 8.77
C ASP A 260 -42.36 0.73 9.81
N SER A 261 -42.06 -0.50 9.38
CA SER A 261 -41.76 -1.59 10.29
C SER A 261 -40.49 -1.25 11.05
N SER A 262 -40.65 -0.92 12.33
CA SER A 262 -39.55 -0.60 13.23
C SER A 262 -38.57 -1.76 13.26
N TRP A 263 -37.46 -1.59 12.53
CA TRP A 263 -36.32 -2.48 12.49
C TRP A 263 -35.76 -2.58 13.92
N GLU A 264 -36.16 -3.63 14.63
CA GLU A 264 -35.35 -4.12 15.74
C GLU A 264 -33.98 -4.46 15.14
N ASP A 265 -32.94 -3.83 15.69
CA ASP A 265 -31.53 -4.05 15.42
C ASP A 265 -31.25 -5.55 15.28
N ASP A 266 -31.23 -6.04 14.04
CA ASP A 266 -31.27 -7.47 13.70
C ASP A 266 -29.89 -8.14 13.82
N GLY A 267 -28.96 -7.48 14.51
CA GLY A 267 -27.61 -7.97 14.73
C GLY A 267 -26.76 -8.01 13.47
N ARG A 268 -27.16 -7.32 12.39
CA ARG A 268 -26.35 -7.26 11.17
C ARG A 268 -24.99 -6.62 11.47
N PRO A 269 -23.89 -7.17 10.92
CA PRO A 269 -22.57 -6.58 11.05
C PRO A 269 -22.59 -5.13 10.58
N LEU A 270 -22.16 -4.21 11.45
CA LEU A 270 -21.95 -2.82 11.05
C LEU A 270 -20.86 -2.81 9.97
N MET A 271 -21.24 -2.41 8.76
CA MET A 271 -20.32 -2.23 7.64
C MET A 271 -20.01 -0.75 7.48
N ILE A 272 -18.77 -0.37 7.78
CA ILE A 272 -18.27 0.97 7.51
C ILE A 272 -17.55 0.92 6.15
N SER A 273 -18.00 1.73 5.21
CA SER A 273 -17.40 1.81 3.88
C SER A 273 -16.74 3.16 3.66
N HIS A 274 -15.47 3.14 3.25
CA HIS A 274 -14.76 4.32 2.79
C HIS A 274 -14.67 4.27 1.25
N PRO A 275 -14.90 5.41 0.57
CA PRO A 275 -14.96 5.45 -0.89
C PRO A 275 -13.62 5.11 -1.56
N ASP A 276 -12.49 5.34 -0.87
CA ASP A 276 -11.16 5.03 -1.36
C ASP A 276 -10.13 4.94 -0.23
N TRP A 277 -8.93 4.49 -0.59
CA TRP A 277 -7.79 4.34 0.31
C TRP A 277 -7.36 5.63 1.03
N ILE A 278 -7.34 6.79 0.35
CA ILE A 278 -6.89 8.05 0.95
C ILE A 278 -7.89 8.57 1.97
N THR A 279 -9.19 8.47 1.66
CA THR A 279 -10.27 8.85 2.59
C THR A 279 -10.21 8.01 3.85
N PHE A 280 -10.00 6.70 3.71
CA PHE A 280 -9.80 5.80 4.83
C PHE A 280 -8.57 6.19 5.68
N GLN A 281 -7.41 6.45 5.06
CA GLN A 281 -6.21 6.90 5.78
C GLN A 281 -6.46 8.18 6.61
N VAL A 282 -7.18 9.15 6.07
CA VAL A 282 -7.52 10.40 6.79
C VAL A 282 -8.45 10.13 7.97
N ALA A 283 -9.43 9.23 7.80
CA ALA A 283 -10.33 8.82 8.86
C ALA A 283 -9.56 8.13 10.00
N GLU A 284 -8.70 7.18 9.68
CA GLU A 284 -7.88 6.46 10.66
C GLU A 284 -6.98 7.39 11.47
N TRP A 285 -6.29 8.33 10.82
CA TRP A 285 -5.50 9.33 11.53
C TRP A 285 -6.35 10.23 12.43
N SER A 286 -7.54 10.59 11.99
CA SER A 286 -8.48 11.41 12.77
C SER A 286 -8.95 10.66 14.02
N THR A 287 -9.34 9.39 13.87
CA THR A 287 -9.67 8.50 15.00
C THR A 287 -8.48 8.39 15.95
N PHE A 288 -7.30 8.11 15.42
CA PHE A 288 -6.08 7.98 16.21
C PHE A 288 -5.77 9.25 17.04
N ALA A 289 -5.86 10.44 16.45
CA ALA A 289 -5.63 11.68 17.20
C ALA A 289 -6.71 11.98 18.24
N GLN A 290 -7.98 11.64 17.98
CA GLN A 290 -9.07 11.83 18.93
C GLN A 290 -8.94 10.93 20.16
N THR A 291 -8.44 9.71 19.99
CA THR A 291 -8.25 8.79 21.12
C THR A 291 -7.18 9.27 22.11
N GLY A 292 -6.32 10.22 21.72
CA GLY A 292 -5.23 10.72 22.56
C GLY A 292 -4.26 9.63 23.00
N LEU A 293 -4.24 8.50 22.29
CA LEU A 293 -3.39 7.37 22.60
C LEU A 293 -1.93 7.81 22.50
N LYS A 294 -1.25 7.82 23.65
CA LYS A 294 0.20 7.91 23.68
C LYS A 294 0.73 6.51 23.34
N PRO A 295 1.45 6.33 22.22
CA PRO A 295 2.12 5.09 21.94
C PRO A 295 3.04 4.79 23.11
N ARG A 296 2.80 3.63 23.73
CA ARG A 296 3.76 3.08 24.66
C ARG A 296 4.91 2.55 23.82
N LYS A 297 6.16 2.77 24.25
CA LYS A 297 7.26 1.95 23.77
C LYS A 297 6.89 0.51 24.10
N ILE A 298 6.42 -0.24 23.10
CA ILE A 298 6.21 -1.66 23.21
C ILE A 298 7.62 -2.18 23.46
N LYS A 299 7.91 -2.57 24.71
CA LYS A 299 9.12 -3.35 25.00
C LYS A 299 9.03 -4.51 24.03
N ALA A 300 9.98 -4.60 23.09
CA ALA A 300 10.02 -5.65 22.09
C ALA A 300 9.65 -6.95 22.79
N LEU A 301 8.46 -7.49 22.49
CA LEU A 301 8.03 -8.75 23.08
C LEU A 301 9.17 -9.73 22.83
N SER A 302 9.69 -10.28 23.92
CA SER A 302 10.96 -10.99 23.95
C SER A 302 10.78 -12.24 23.09
N THR A 303 11.23 -12.16 21.84
CA THR A 303 11.16 -13.19 20.80
C THR A 303 9.74 -13.56 20.30
N PRO A 304 9.57 -13.93 19.01
CA PRO A 304 8.31 -14.44 18.45
C PRO A 304 7.74 -15.69 19.14
N ALA A 305 8.43 -16.26 20.13
CA ALA A 305 8.01 -17.45 20.85
C ALA A 305 6.99 -17.17 21.97
N GLU A 306 6.93 -15.95 22.52
CA GLU A 306 6.02 -15.61 23.62
C GLU A 306 4.61 -15.25 23.16
N VAL A 307 4.46 -14.66 21.97
CA VAL A 307 3.16 -14.60 21.30
C VAL A 307 3.04 -15.90 20.54
N ASN A 308 2.17 -16.82 20.99
CA ASN A 308 1.87 -18.04 20.24
C ASN A 308 1.26 -17.62 18.89
N LEU A 309 2.13 -17.36 17.90
CA LEU A 309 1.73 -16.90 16.59
C LEU A 309 0.78 -17.91 15.95
N ASN A 310 0.87 -19.19 16.30
CA ASN A 310 -0.06 -20.21 15.83
C ASN A 310 -1.45 -20.08 16.47
N ALA A 311 -1.56 -19.76 17.76
CA ALA A 311 -2.84 -19.48 18.40
C ALA A 311 -3.42 -18.14 17.95
N PHE A 312 -2.57 -17.13 17.76
CA PHE A 312 -2.97 -15.83 17.21
C PHE A 312 -3.44 -16.01 15.75
N CYS A 313 -2.65 -16.66 14.91
CA CYS A 313 -3.03 -17.01 13.54
C CYS A 313 -4.28 -17.91 13.52
N ALA A 314 -4.46 -18.84 14.45
CA ALA A 314 -5.68 -19.66 14.51
C ALA A 314 -6.93 -18.87 14.93
N LEU A 315 -6.78 -17.80 15.71
CA LEU A 315 -7.88 -16.89 16.08
C LEU A 315 -8.17 -15.85 14.98
N TYR A 316 -7.14 -15.44 14.22
CA TYR A 316 -7.20 -14.26 13.34
C TYR A 316 -6.96 -14.54 11.84
N LEU A 317 -6.57 -15.75 11.43
CA LEU A 317 -6.59 -16.16 10.03
C LEU A 317 -7.91 -16.86 9.72
N PRO A 318 -8.68 -16.43 8.71
CA PRO A 318 -9.50 -17.40 8.00
C PRO A 318 -8.54 -18.46 7.44
N ALA A 319 -8.79 -19.75 7.69
CA ALA A 319 -8.05 -20.79 7.00
C ALA A 319 -8.07 -20.45 5.49
N PRO A 320 -6.93 -20.38 4.80
CA PRO A 320 -6.89 -20.02 3.39
C PRO A 320 -7.58 -21.13 2.60
N ARG A 321 -8.91 -21.02 2.48
CA ARG A 321 -9.70 -21.80 1.54
C ARG A 321 -9.42 -21.18 0.19
N TRP A 322 -8.31 -21.57 -0.40
CA TRP A 322 -8.15 -21.38 -1.83
C TRP A 322 -9.36 -22.00 -2.51
N ILE A 323 -9.96 -21.24 -3.42
CA ILE A 323 -10.64 -21.81 -4.57
C ILE A 323 -9.50 -22.44 -5.38
N ASP A 324 -9.18 -23.69 -5.09
CA ASP A 324 -8.49 -24.54 -6.05
C ASP A 324 -9.22 -24.37 -7.40
N ARG A 325 -8.52 -24.32 -8.54
CA ARG A 325 -9.20 -24.24 -9.84
C ARG A 325 -10.19 -25.41 -10.04
N SER A 326 -10.07 -26.47 -9.24
CA SER A 326 -11.06 -27.54 -9.12
C SER A 326 -12.41 -27.12 -8.53
N LEU A 327 -12.51 -26.06 -7.71
CA LEU A 327 -13.78 -25.55 -7.18
C LEU A 327 -14.62 -24.81 -8.22
N GLN A 328 -14.03 -24.21 -9.27
CA GLN A 328 -14.81 -23.81 -10.45
C GLN A 328 -15.36 -25.04 -11.20
N SER A 329 -14.64 -26.17 -11.17
CA SER A 329 -15.15 -27.44 -11.72
C SER A 329 -16.22 -28.05 -10.81
N SER A 330 -16.11 -27.92 -9.49
CA SER A 330 -17.13 -28.39 -8.53
C SER A 330 -18.37 -27.48 -8.49
N LEU A 331 -18.22 -26.18 -8.71
CA LEU A 331 -19.34 -25.25 -8.90
C LEU A 331 -20.02 -25.48 -10.26
N ALA A 332 -19.27 -25.82 -11.31
CA ALA A 332 -19.86 -26.30 -12.57
C ALA A 332 -20.61 -27.63 -12.37
N ILE A 333 -20.10 -28.56 -11.56
CA ILE A 333 -20.80 -29.80 -11.20
C ILE A 333 -22.06 -29.52 -10.36
N LEU A 334 -22.04 -28.55 -9.44
CA LEU A 334 -23.23 -28.17 -8.66
C LEU A 334 -24.27 -27.41 -9.49
N GLN A 335 -23.84 -26.62 -10.48
CA GLN A 335 -24.73 -25.98 -11.47
C GLN A 335 -25.32 -27.00 -12.45
N GLU A 336 -24.57 -28.03 -12.85
CA GLU A 336 -25.08 -29.14 -13.67
C GLU A 336 -26.03 -30.07 -12.88
N CYS A 337 -25.78 -30.29 -11.59
CA CYS A 337 -26.66 -31.07 -10.72
C CYS A 337 -27.96 -30.32 -10.32
N GLY A 338 -28.00 -28.99 -10.46
CA GLY A 338 -29.17 -28.15 -10.18
C GLY A 338 -30.19 -28.07 -11.32
N ALA A 339 -29.85 -28.51 -12.53
CA ALA A 339 -30.73 -28.47 -13.70
C ALA A 339 -31.69 -29.69 -13.82
N GLY A 340 -31.81 -30.50 -12.77
CA GLY A 340 -32.54 -31.78 -12.77
C GLY A 340 -33.82 -31.82 -11.91
N PHE A 341 -34.42 -30.68 -11.61
CA PHE A 341 -35.76 -30.61 -10.99
C PHE A 341 -36.62 -29.58 -11.74
N GLU A 342 -37.20 -30.03 -12.86
CA GLU A 342 -38.51 -29.58 -13.35
C GLU A 342 -39.53 -30.71 -13.16
#